data_AF-Q09991-F1
#
_entry.id   AF-Q09991-F1
#
_cell.length_a   1.000
_cell.length_b   1.000
_cell.length_c   1.000
_cell.angle_alpha   90.00
_cell.angle_beta   90.00
_cell.angle_gamma   90.00
#
_symmetry.space_group_name_H-M   'P 1'
#
loop_
_entity.id
_entity.type
_entity.pdbx_description
1 polymer ?
#
loop_
_entity_poly.entity_id
_entity_poly.type
_entity_poly.pdbx_seq_one_letter_code
_entity_poly.pdbx_strand_id
1 'polypeptide(L)'
;MKLLSILFIFVSSYSFCLAAPATDKVNDLPGLTFTPDFFHYSGYLRAWTDKYLHYWLTESSRAPTQDPLVLWLNGGPGCSSLDGLIEELGPFHVKDFGNSIYYNEYAWNKFANVLFLESPAGVGYSYSTNFNLTVSDDEVSLHNYMALLDFLSKFPEYKGRDFWITGESYAGVYIPTLAVRILNDKKNFPNFKGVAIGNGALNFPNNYNTMVPFYYYHALVRDDLYNDIARNCCNNNIGTCDIYSKFFDPNCRDKVINALDGTNELNMYNLYDVCYYNPTTNLKKAFIERQMRIAVGLPARKHNAATTVPLCAQTNNTHVYLNRADVRKSLHIPSSLPAWEECSDQVGKNYVVTHFNVIPEFQTMIAAGIKILVYNGDVDTACNSIMNQQFLTSLNLTVLGEQEKVNEAWHYSGQTGTAVAGFQTKFAGNVDFLTVRGSGHFVPEDKPKESQQMIFNFINNKDYSTPIQL
;
A
#
# COMPACT_ATOMS: atom_id res chain seq x y z
N MET A 1 -31.88 -40.77 61.21
CA MET A 1 -32.42 -40.44 59.87
C MET A 1 -31.84 -39.11 59.43
N LYS A 2 -30.80 -39.10 58.59
CA LYS A 2 -30.22 -37.87 58.01
C LYS A 2 -30.21 -38.04 56.48
N LEU A 3 -30.97 -37.18 55.80
CA LEU A 3 -31.14 -37.16 54.35
C LEU A 3 -29.82 -36.83 53.66
N LEU A 4 -29.48 -37.61 52.62
CA LEU A 4 -28.43 -37.30 51.66
C LEU A 4 -28.84 -36.09 50.81
N SER A 5 -27.95 -35.10 50.72
CA SER A 5 -28.03 -33.99 49.76
C SER A 5 -27.34 -34.39 48.46
N ILE A 6 -28.08 -34.29 47.35
CA ILE A 6 -27.60 -34.56 45.99
C ILE A 6 -26.84 -33.32 45.49
N LEU A 7 -25.57 -33.51 45.15
CA LEU A 7 -24.71 -32.48 44.56
C LEU A 7 -24.94 -32.45 43.04
N PHE A 8 -25.50 -31.36 42.52
CA PHE A 8 -25.60 -31.09 41.08
C PHE A 8 -24.24 -30.65 40.55
N ILE A 9 -23.66 -31.46 39.65
CA ILE A 9 -22.47 -31.09 38.88
C ILE A 9 -22.95 -30.30 37.65
N PHE A 10 -22.70 -28.99 37.64
CA PHE A 10 -22.82 -28.16 36.44
C PHE A 10 -21.63 -28.46 35.52
N VAL A 11 -21.88 -29.16 34.42
CA VAL A 11 -20.91 -29.28 33.32
C VAL A 11 -21.01 -28.01 32.47
N SER A 12 -20.11 -27.06 32.71
CA SER A 12 -19.93 -25.92 31.81
C SER A 12 -19.22 -26.39 30.54
N SER A 13 -19.96 -26.50 29.44
CA SER A 13 -19.41 -26.69 28.10
C SER A 13 -18.69 -25.40 27.67
N TYR A 14 -17.40 -25.30 27.99
CA TYR A 14 -16.51 -24.35 27.31
C TYR A 14 -16.39 -24.79 25.86
N SER A 15 -17.10 -24.11 24.95
CA SER A 15 -16.75 -24.17 23.54
C SER A 15 -15.37 -23.53 23.39
N PHE A 16 -14.34 -24.38 23.28
CA PHE A 16 -13.03 -23.95 22.82
C PHE A 16 -13.20 -23.40 21.40
N CYS A 17 -13.32 -22.08 21.30
CA CYS A 17 -13.16 -21.39 20.03
C CYS A 17 -11.70 -21.63 19.62
N LEU A 18 -11.47 -22.42 18.57
CA LEU A 18 -10.12 -22.62 18.03
C LEU A 18 -9.58 -21.25 17.62
N ALA A 19 -8.46 -20.85 18.21
CA ALA A 19 -7.87 -19.52 18.11
C ALA A 19 -7.09 -19.29 16.78
N ALA A 20 -7.68 -19.75 15.66
CA ALA A 20 -7.26 -19.61 14.26
C ALA A 20 -7.74 -20.87 13.47
N PRO A 21 -8.07 -20.74 12.17
CA PRO A 21 -8.42 -21.88 11.32
C PRO A 21 -7.20 -22.76 11.04
N ALA A 22 -7.14 -23.94 11.65
CA ALA A 22 -6.10 -24.93 11.39
C ALA A 22 -6.00 -25.32 9.90
N THR A 23 -7.09 -25.16 9.13
CA THR A 23 -7.14 -25.42 7.69
C THR A 23 -6.35 -24.42 6.86
N ASP A 24 -6.17 -23.20 7.35
CA ASP A 24 -5.49 -22.13 6.60
C ASP A 24 -4.02 -22.03 7.05
N LYS A 25 -3.61 -22.75 8.10
CA LYS A 25 -2.22 -22.74 8.60
C LYS A 25 -1.28 -23.29 7.52
N VAL A 26 -0.23 -22.54 7.21
CA VAL A 26 0.84 -23.00 6.31
C VAL A 26 1.88 -23.73 7.15
N ASN A 27 2.07 -25.04 6.91
CA ASN A 27 2.95 -25.89 7.71
C ASN A 27 4.34 -26.08 7.10
N ASP A 28 4.44 -26.05 5.77
CA ASP A 28 5.67 -26.20 5.02
C ASP A 28 5.61 -25.29 3.80
N LEU A 29 6.45 -24.25 3.76
CA LEU A 29 6.52 -23.31 2.65
C LEU A 29 7.74 -23.66 1.78
N PRO A 30 7.54 -24.14 0.54
CA PRO A 30 8.64 -24.63 -0.29
C PRO A 30 9.71 -23.57 -0.52
N GLY A 31 10.99 -23.95 -0.42
CA GLY A 31 12.13 -23.08 -0.72
C GLY A 31 12.68 -22.29 0.48
N LEU A 32 12.08 -22.37 1.66
CA LEU A 32 12.62 -21.76 2.87
C LEU A 32 14.08 -22.18 3.16
N THR A 33 14.96 -21.21 3.35
CA THR A 33 16.35 -21.44 3.81
C THR A 33 16.51 -21.24 5.33
N PHE A 34 15.41 -21.09 6.05
CA PHE A 34 15.34 -20.88 7.49
C PHE A 34 14.02 -21.48 8.05
N THR A 35 13.93 -21.66 9.36
CA THR A 35 12.70 -22.08 10.03
C THR A 35 11.99 -20.87 10.60
N PRO A 36 10.77 -20.50 10.14
CA PRO A 36 10.00 -19.43 10.75
C PRO A 36 9.69 -19.72 12.22
N ASP A 37 9.92 -18.73 13.09
CA ASP A 37 9.63 -18.78 14.53
C ASP A 37 8.24 -18.19 14.87
N PHE A 38 7.43 -17.90 13.85
CA PHE A 38 6.07 -17.40 13.92
C PHE A 38 5.13 -18.28 13.09
N PHE A 39 3.83 -18.26 13.40
CA PHE A 39 2.84 -18.89 12.54
C PHE A 39 2.41 -17.96 11.41
N HIS A 40 1.97 -18.57 10.31
CA HIS A 40 1.42 -17.88 9.17
C HIS A 40 0.30 -18.69 8.55
N TYR A 41 -0.67 -17.98 7.98
CA TYR A 41 -1.93 -18.54 7.50
C TYR A 41 -2.22 -17.98 6.12
N SER A 42 -2.65 -18.84 5.20
CA SER A 42 -3.05 -18.49 3.84
C SER A 42 -4.41 -19.09 3.54
N GLY A 43 -5.32 -18.30 3.01
CA GLY A 43 -6.68 -18.77 2.74
C GLY A 43 -7.53 -17.70 2.08
N TYR A 44 -8.85 -17.82 2.23
CA TYR A 44 -9.80 -16.90 1.62
C TYR A 44 -10.75 -16.28 2.65
N LEU A 45 -11.04 -15.00 2.47
CA LEU A 45 -12.04 -14.25 3.21
C LEU A 45 -13.23 -13.98 2.30
N ARG A 46 -14.45 -14.23 2.79
CA ARG A 46 -15.67 -13.94 2.06
C ARG A 46 -15.97 -12.43 2.09
N ALA A 47 -15.65 -11.75 1.01
CA ALA A 47 -15.83 -10.30 0.88
C ALA A 47 -17.21 -9.91 0.33
N TRP A 48 -17.86 -10.80 -0.42
CA TRP A 48 -19.23 -10.62 -0.89
C TRP A 48 -19.90 -11.98 -1.10
N THR A 49 -21.12 -11.99 -1.64
CA THR A 49 -21.85 -13.24 -1.92
C THR A 49 -21.05 -14.19 -2.81
N ASP A 50 -20.36 -13.64 -3.81
CA ASP A 50 -19.62 -14.29 -4.90
C ASP A 50 -18.11 -13.97 -4.90
N LYS A 51 -17.63 -13.07 -4.02
CA LYS A 51 -16.24 -12.61 -4.00
C LYS A 51 -15.47 -13.15 -2.81
N TYR A 52 -14.30 -13.71 -3.10
CA TYR A 52 -13.40 -14.32 -2.13
C TYR A 52 -12.02 -13.70 -2.29
N LEU A 53 -11.52 -13.05 -1.24
CA LEU A 53 -10.21 -12.41 -1.24
C LEU A 53 -9.19 -13.34 -0.60
N HIS A 54 -8.11 -13.64 -1.31
CA HIS A 54 -6.97 -14.33 -0.75
C HIS A 54 -6.28 -13.44 0.29
N TYR A 55 -5.90 -14.04 1.41
CA TYR A 55 -5.11 -13.39 2.44
C TYR A 55 -3.91 -14.24 2.80
N TRP A 56 -2.85 -13.56 3.24
CA TRP A 56 -1.72 -14.17 3.91
C TRP A 56 -1.43 -13.41 5.22
N LEU A 57 -1.74 -14.02 6.35
CA LEU A 57 -1.40 -13.51 7.68
C LEU A 57 -0.02 -14.02 8.09
N THR A 58 0.87 -13.11 8.49
CA THR A 58 2.13 -13.43 9.18
C THR A 58 2.04 -12.93 10.61
N GLU A 59 2.05 -13.84 11.58
CA GLU A 59 1.99 -13.45 12.99
C GLU A 59 3.28 -12.75 13.43
N SER A 60 3.17 -11.99 14.52
CA SER A 60 4.33 -11.34 15.11
C SER A 60 5.36 -12.38 15.56
N SER A 61 6.62 -12.19 15.19
CA SER A 61 7.74 -13.00 15.70
C SER A 61 8.17 -12.62 17.12
N ARG A 62 7.58 -11.56 17.71
CA ARG A 62 7.89 -11.08 19.06
C ARG A 62 6.84 -11.49 20.08
N ALA A 63 5.62 -10.98 19.94
CA ALA A 63 4.53 -11.24 20.88
C ALA A 63 3.18 -11.30 20.16
N PRO A 64 2.87 -12.38 19.41
CA PRO A 64 1.69 -12.44 18.53
C PRO A 64 0.36 -12.25 19.28
N THR A 65 0.30 -12.67 20.54
CA THR A 65 -0.87 -12.50 21.41
C THR A 65 -1.03 -11.12 22.03
N GLN A 66 -0.11 -10.18 21.79
CA GLN A 66 -0.12 -8.82 22.34
C GLN A 66 0.02 -7.76 21.23
N ASP A 67 0.93 -7.99 20.29
CA ASP A 67 1.28 -7.09 19.20
C ASP A 67 0.09 -6.77 18.27
N PRO A 68 0.05 -5.55 17.70
CA PRO A 68 -1.10 -5.08 16.93
C PRO A 68 -1.37 -5.93 15.68
N LEU A 69 -2.61 -5.83 15.17
CA LEU A 69 -2.95 -6.28 13.83
C LEU A 69 -2.74 -5.12 12.85
N VAL A 70 -1.99 -5.36 11.78
CA VAL A 70 -1.72 -4.40 10.70
C VAL A 70 -2.23 -5.00 9.40
N LEU A 71 -3.23 -4.36 8.78
CA LEU A 71 -3.62 -4.68 7.41
C LEU A 71 -2.65 -4.00 6.44
N TRP A 72 -2.20 -4.73 5.42
CA TRP A 72 -1.44 -4.19 4.29
C TRP A 72 -2.19 -4.37 2.97
N LEU A 73 -2.25 -3.30 2.19
CA LEU A 73 -2.83 -3.27 0.84
C LEU A 73 -1.85 -2.62 -0.14
N ASN A 74 -1.40 -3.37 -1.15
CA ASN A 74 -0.77 -2.75 -2.33
C ASN A 74 -1.84 -2.04 -3.18
N GLY A 75 -1.39 -1.24 -4.15
CA GLY A 75 -2.26 -0.39 -4.96
C GLY A 75 -2.64 -0.98 -6.34
N GLY A 76 -2.12 -0.34 -7.38
CA GLY A 76 -2.50 -0.60 -8.77
C GLY A 76 -3.39 0.51 -9.35
N PRO A 77 -4.73 0.38 -9.32
CA PRO A 77 -5.55 -0.66 -8.71
C PRO A 77 -5.41 -2.00 -9.44
N GLY A 78 -5.69 -3.08 -8.72
CA GLY A 78 -5.60 -4.43 -9.24
C GLY A 78 -4.26 -5.13 -9.00
N CYS A 79 -3.37 -4.57 -8.19
CA CYS A 79 -2.07 -5.18 -7.87
C CYS A 79 -2.13 -5.93 -6.52
N SER A 80 -1.41 -7.04 -6.46
CA SER A 80 -1.44 -7.99 -5.36
C SER A 80 -0.70 -7.48 -4.13
N SER A 81 -1.30 -7.70 -2.96
CA SER A 81 -0.65 -7.43 -1.68
C SER A 81 0.44 -8.43 -1.30
N LEU A 82 0.61 -9.51 -2.07
CA LEU A 82 1.73 -10.43 -1.89
C LEU A 82 3.03 -9.88 -2.45
N ASP A 83 2.96 -8.84 -3.28
CA ASP A 83 4.13 -8.08 -3.69
C ASP A 83 4.78 -7.42 -2.47
N GLY A 84 4.00 -6.66 -1.68
CA GLY A 84 4.50 -6.10 -0.43
C GLY A 84 4.92 -7.14 0.61
N LEU A 85 4.39 -8.37 0.55
CA LEU A 85 4.88 -9.47 1.38
C LEU A 85 6.27 -9.94 0.95
N ILE A 86 6.48 -10.14 -0.36
CA ILE A 86 7.65 -10.85 -0.88
C ILE A 86 8.80 -9.89 -1.24
N GLU A 87 8.48 -8.68 -1.67
CA GLU A 87 9.44 -7.72 -2.23
C GLU A 87 9.71 -6.55 -1.27
N GLU A 88 8.78 -6.23 -0.37
CA GLU A 88 8.88 -5.05 0.50
C GLU A 88 9.11 -5.36 1.99
N LEU A 89 8.04 -5.68 2.74
CA LEU A 89 8.01 -5.61 4.21
C LEU A 89 7.68 -6.94 4.91
N GLY A 90 7.34 -7.97 4.15
CA GLY A 90 7.04 -9.28 4.71
C GLY A 90 8.32 -10.09 5.02
N PRO A 91 8.18 -11.21 5.75
CA PRO A 91 9.32 -12.01 6.19
C PRO A 91 9.91 -12.93 5.13
N PHE A 92 9.25 -13.10 3.97
CA PHE A 92 9.59 -14.12 2.98
C PHE A 92 10.04 -13.50 1.65
N HIS A 93 11.33 -13.18 1.52
CA HIS A 93 11.86 -12.68 0.25
C HIS A 93 12.33 -13.81 -0.66
N VAL A 94 11.98 -13.73 -1.94
CA VAL A 94 12.28 -14.78 -2.92
C VAL A 94 13.52 -14.41 -3.75
N LYS A 95 14.38 -15.39 -4.01
CA LYS A 95 15.55 -15.29 -4.88
C LYS A 95 15.73 -16.52 -5.76
N ASP A 96 16.82 -16.52 -6.55
CA ASP A 96 17.27 -17.64 -7.37
C ASP A 96 16.20 -18.13 -8.35
N PHE A 97 15.51 -17.21 -9.03
CA PHE A 97 14.41 -17.50 -9.97
C PHE A 97 13.27 -18.29 -9.32
N GLY A 98 12.86 -17.87 -8.12
CA GLY A 98 11.75 -18.50 -7.41
C GLY A 98 12.09 -19.85 -6.77
N ASN A 99 13.38 -20.18 -6.59
CA ASN A 99 13.78 -21.46 -6.00
C ASN A 99 14.01 -21.39 -4.49
N SER A 100 14.35 -20.22 -3.95
CA SER A 100 14.72 -20.08 -2.53
C SER A 100 14.08 -18.85 -1.90
N ILE A 101 13.68 -18.98 -0.64
CA ILE A 101 13.19 -17.91 0.22
C ILE A 101 14.23 -17.65 1.31
N TYR A 102 14.64 -16.40 1.46
CA TYR A 102 15.45 -15.91 2.57
C TYR A 102 14.64 -14.99 3.48
N TYR A 103 15.08 -14.86 4.73
CA TYR A 103 14.38 -14.05 5.72
C TYR A 103 14.68 -12.56 5.53
N ASN A 104 13.65 -11.71 5.58
CA ASN A 104 13.82 -10.27 5.63
C ASN A 104 14.11 -9.83 7.08
N GLU A 105 15.33 -9.38 7.35
CA GLU A 105 15.75 -8.90 8.66
C GLU A 105 15.00 -7.65 9.14
N TYR A 106 14.31 -6.95 8.24
CA TYR A 106 13.55 -5.73 8.52
C TYR A 106 12.03 -5.91 8.39
N ALA A 107 11.56 -7.15 8.33
CA ALA A 107 10.14 -7.46 8.21
C ALA A 107 9.30 -6.78 9.30
N TRP A 108 8.13 -6.26 8.92
CA TRP A 108 7.22 -5.61 9.86
C TRP A 108 6.54 -6.59 10.82
N ASN A 109 6.51 -7.88 10.47
CA ASN A 109 6.02 -8.91 11.39
C ASN A 109 6.95 -9.15 12.59
N LYS A 110 8.08 -8.43 12.71
CA LYS A 110 8.87 -8.41 13.95
C LYS A 110 8.18 -7.68 15.12
N PHE A 111 7.15 -6.89 14.85
CA PHE A 111 6.45 -6.10 15.87
C PHE A 111 4.93 -6.05 15.70
N ALA A 112 4.38 -6.75 14.70
CA ALA A 112 2.96 -6.76 14.37
C ALA A 112 2.53 -8.10 13.78
N ASN A 113 1.26 -8.43 13.90
CA ASN A 113 0.62 -9.45 13.09
C ASN A 113 0.18 -8.76 11.78
N VAL A 114 0.80 -9.12 10.65
CA VAL A 114 0.58 -8.42 9.36
C VAL A 114 -0.30 -9.26 8.45
N LEU A 115 -1.47 -8.72 8.11
CA LEU A 115 -2.44 -9.30 7.20
C LEU A 115 -2.27 -8.69 5.82
N PHE A 116 -1.70 -9.44 4.88
CA PHE A 116 -1.62 -9.07 3.47
C PHE A 116 -2.88 -9.54 2.78
N LEU A 117 -3.67 -8.62 2.22
CA LEU A 117 -4.96 -8.94 1.60
C LEU A 117 -4.93 -8.62 0.11
N GLU A 118 -5.00 -9.64 -0.75
CA GLU A 118 -5.09 -9.44 -2.19
C GLU A 118 -6.48 -8.91 -2.55
N SER A 119 -6.56 -7.65 -2.97
CA SER A 119 -7.85 -6.98 -3.20
C SER A 119 -7.79 -6.07 -4.43
N PRO A 120 -8.85 -5.98 -5.24
CA PRO A 120 -10.16 -6.67 -5.13
C PRO A 120 -10.18 -8.11 -5.68
N ALA A 121 -11.36 -8.72 -5.79
CA ALA A 121 -11.53 -10.00 -6.47
C ALA A 121 -10.98 -9.93 -7.91
N GLY A 122 -10.24 -10.96 -8.33
CA GLY A 122 -9.51 -10.99 -9.61
C GLY A 122 -8.04 -10.57 -9.52
N VAL A 123 -7.58 -10.11 -8.35
CA VAL A 123 -6.17 -9.78 -8.08
C VAL A 123 -5.45 -10.98 -7.48
N GLY A 124 -4.29 -11.34 -8.03
CA GLY A 124 -3.50 -12.48 -7.54
C GLY A 124 -4.32 -13.76 -7.50
N TYR A 125 -4.54 -14.30 -6.30
CA TYR A 125 -5.40 -15.47 -6.07
C TYR A 125 -6.84 -15.14 -5.69
N SER A 126 -7.18 -13.88 -5.44
CA SER A 126 -8.56 -13.47 -5.17
C SER A 126 -9.45 -13.69 -6.39
N TYR A 127 -10.71 -14.11 -6.18
CA TYR A 127 -11.59 -14.50 -7.28
C TYR A 127 -13.06 -14.14 -7.04
N SER A 128 -13.83 -14.13 -8.14
CA SER A 128 -15.29 -14.00 -8.15
C SER A 128 -15.91 -15.25 -8.78
N THR A 129 -16.86 -15.89 -8.12
CA THR A 129 -17.49 -17.14 -8.62
C THR A 129 -18.38 -16.94 -9.84
N ASN A 130 -18.83 -15.72 -10.09
CA ASN A 130 -19.57 -15.33 -11.31
C ASN A 130 -18.68 -14.66 -12.38
N PHE A 131 -17.36 -14.59 -12.15
CA PHE A 131 -16.38 -13.93 -13.04
C PHE A 131 -16.57 -12.42 -13.26
N ASN A 132 -17.48 -11.75 -12.55
CA ASN A 132 -17.63 -10.30 -12.63
C ASN A 132 -16.54 -9.58 -11.82
N LEU A 133 -15.62 -8.92 -12.52
CA LEU A 133 -14.51 -8.16 -11.95
C LEU A 133 -14.70 -6.64 -12.05
N THR A 134 -15.86 -6.16 -12.51
CA THR A 134 -16.19 -4.73 -12.48
C THR A 134 -16.37 -4.31 -11.03
N VAL A 135 -15.66 -3.26 -10.62
CA VAL A 135 -15.68 -2.78 -9.23
C VAL A 135 -15.30 -1.30 -9.17
N SER A 136 -15.95 -0.57 -8.27
CA SER A 136 -15.66 0.82 -7.93
C SER A 136 -14.89 0.97 -6.62
N ASP A 137 -14.30 2.14 -6.36
CA ASP A 137 -13.62 2.41 -5.07
C ASP A 137 -14.52 2.15 -3.86
N ASP A 138 -15.80 2.55 -3.95
CA ASP A 138 -16.77 2.35 -2.86
C ASP A 138 -17.10 0.87 -2.63
N GLU A 139 -17.14 0.07 -3.70
CA GLU A 139 -17.32 -1.38 -3.65
C GLU A 139 -16.06 -2.08 -3.13
N VAL A 140 -14.85 -1.68 -3.55
CA VAL A 140 -13.59 -2.21 -2.99
C VAL A 140 -13.55 -1.96 -1.48
N SER A 141 -13.88 -0.74 -1.05
CA SER A 141 -13.97 -0.39 0.36
C SER A 141 -14.97 -1.28 1.12
N LEU A 142 -16.16 -1.54 0.54
CA LEU A 142 -17.15 -2.43 1.12
C LEU A 142 -16.67 -3.88 1.20
N HIS A 143 -16.09 -4.42 0.11
CA HIS A 143 -15.58 -5.78 0.04
C HIS A 143 -14.44 -6.01 1.03
N ASN A 144 -13.51 -5.06 1.16
CA ASN A 144 -12.43 -5.13 2.16
C ASN A 144 -12.98 -5.11 3.59
N TYR A 145 -13.97 -4.25 3.87
CA TYR A 145 -14.65 -4.23 5.17
C TYR A 145 -15.31 -5.59 5.48
N MET A 146 -16.04 -6.17 4.54
CA MET A 146 -16.67 -7.49 4.70
C MET A 146 -15.64 -8.61 4.88
N ALA A 147 -14.53 -8.57 4.15
CA ALA A 147 -13.42 -9.51 4.32
C ALA A 147 -12.83 -9.41 5.74
N LEU A 148 -12.66 -8.20 6.28
CA LEU A 148 -12.17 -8.02 7.66
C LEU A 148 -13.17 -8.55 8.71
N LEU A 149 -14.48 -8.46 8.46
CA LEU A 149 -15.47 -9.10 9.33
C LEU A 149 -15.36 -10.63 9.30
N ASP A 150 -15.19 -11.22 8.13
CA ASP A 150 -14.97 -12.66 7.98
C ASP A 150 -13.64 -13.09 8.62
N PHE A 151 -12.60 -12.28 8.49
CA PHE A 151 -11.32 -12.48 9.18
C PHE A 151 -11.49 -12.53 10.70
N LEU A 152 -12.18 -11.55 11.30
CA LEU A 152 -12.45 -11.56 12.74
C LEU A 152 -13.35 -12.72 13.18
N SER A 153 -14.15 -13.29 12.28
CA SER A 153 -14.89 -14.53 12.55
C SER A 153 -14.00 -15.77 12.55
N LYS A 154 -12.96 -15.79 11.69
CA LYS A 154 -11.97 -16.88 11.61
C LYS A 154 -10.92 -16.82 12.71
N PHE A 155 -10.50 -15.61 13.07
CA PHE A 155 -9.46 -15.32 14.05
C PHE A 155 -10.01 -14.43 15.17
N PRO A 156 -10.94 -14.95 16.01
CA PRO A 156 -11.62 -14.17 17.04
C PRO A 156 -10.66 -13.56 18.08
N GLU A 157 -9.46 -14.10 18.24
CA GLU A 157 -8.39 -13.60 19.10
C GLU A 157 -7.81 -12.23 18.68
N TYR A 158 -8.05 -11.78 17.44
CA TYR A 158 -7.73 -10.41 17.01
C TYR A 158 -8.86 -9.42 17.30
N LYS A 159 -10.05 -9.88 17.71
CA LYS A 159 -11.12 -8.97 18.08
C LYS A 159 -10.74 -8.18 19.34
N GLY A 160 -10.68 -6.86 19.21
CA GLY A 160 -10.20 -5.98 20.28
C GLY A 160 -8.68 -5.78 20.31
N ARG A 161 -7.93 -6.32 19.35
CA ARG A 161 -6.53 -5.95 19.13
C ARG A 161 -6.43 -4.49 18.68
N ASP A 162 -5.34 -3.82 19.03
CA ASP A 162 -4.95 -2.58 18.36
C ASP A 162 -4.85 -2.83 16.85
N PHE A 163 -5.64 -2.10 16.07
CA PHE A 163 -5.78 -2.32 14.63
C PHE A 163 -5.33 -1.10 13.83
N TRP A 164 -4.52 -1.35 12.81
CA TRP A 164 -3.98 -0.36 11.89
C TRP A 164 -4.23 -0.77 10.45
N ILE A 165 -4.50 0.21 9.58
CA ILE A 165 -4.64 -0.01 8.14
C ILE A 165 -3.49 0.69 7.43
N THR A 166 -2.72 -0.07 6.68
CA THR A 166 -1.54 0.40 5.97
C THR A 166 -1.55 -0.05 4.53
N GLY A 167 -0.72 0.57 3.71
CA GLY A 167 -0.60 0.23 2.30
C GLY A 167 -0.06 1.38 1.49
N GLU A 168 0.01 1.18 0.18
CA GLU A 168 0.74 2.07 -0.70
C GLU A 168 0.06 2.37 -2.04
N SER A 169 0.54 3.40 -2.74
CA SER A 169 0.13 3.71 -4.11
C SER A 169 -1.38 4.02 -4.20
N TYR A 170 -2.13 3.31 -5.05
CA TYR A 170 -3.59 3.43 -5.12
C TYR A 170 -4.30 3.07 -3.79
N ALA A 171 -3.64 2.41 -2.84
CA ALA A 171 -4.17 2.28 -1.49
C ALA A 171 -4.32 3.63 -0.77
N GLY A 172 -3.76 4.72 -1.32
CA GLY A 172 -4.13 6.09 -0.97
C GLY A 172 -5.62 6.41 -1.16
N VAL A 173 -6.36 5.62 -1.96
CA VAL A 173 -7.83 5.65 -2.06
C VAL A 173 -8.47 4.54 -1.20
N TYR A 174 -7.92 3.32 -1.23
CA TYR A 174 -8.48 2.19 -0.48
C TYR A 174 -8.47 2.43 1.04
N ILE A 175 -7.39 2.99 1.57
CA ILE A 175 -7.18 3.15 3.00
C ILE A 175 -8.13 4.19 3.59
N PRO A 176 -8.24 5.43 3.05
CA PRO A 176 -9.17 6.41 3.61
C PRO A 176 -10.62 5.95 3.51
N THR A 177 -11.04 5.40 2.37
CA THR A 177 -12.42 4.92 2.18
C THR A 177 -12.75 3.75 3.11
N LEU A 178 -11.82 2.79 3.30
CA LEU A 178 -11.99 1.69 4.25
C LEU A 178 -12.00 2.18 5.71
N ALA A 179 -11.08 3.08 6.07
CA ALA A 179 -10.98 3.63 7.42
C ALA A 179 -12.27 4.32 7.84
N VAL A 180 -12.93 5.06 6.95
CA VAL A 180 -14.25 5.66 7.21
C VAL A 180 -15.31 4.61 7.55
N ARG A 181 -15.31 3.44 6.88
CA ARG A 181 -16.23 2.33 7.24
C ARG A 181 -15.88 1.76 8.61
N ILE A 182 -14.61 1.50 8.87
CA ILE A 182 -14.13 0.91 10.13
C ILE A 182 -14.38 1.82 11.33
N LEU A 183 -14.25 3.15 11.15
CA LEU A 183 -14.56 4.13 12.18
C LEU A 183 -15.99 4.00 12.72
N ASN A 184 -16.93 3.60 11.85
CA ASN A 184 -18.35 3.42 12.18
C ASN A 184 -18.66 2.05 12.81
N ASP A 185 -17.73 1.10 12.82
CA ASP A 185 -17.90 -0.23 13.40
C ASP A 185 -17.07 -0.42 14.68
N LYS A 186 -17.49 0.26 15.74
CA LYS A 186 -16.88 0.12 17.07
C LYS A 186 -17.11 -1.25 17.72
N LYS A 187 -18.03 -2.07 17.18
CA LYS A 187 -18.32 -3.39 17.72
C LYS A 187 -17.24 -4.40 17.34
N ASN A 188 -16.78 -4.36 16.09
CA ASN A 188 -15.75 -5.29 15.61
C ASN A 188 -14.34 -4.70 15.68
N PHE A 189 -14.22 -3.37 15.57
CA PHE A 189 -12.93 -2.66 15.62
C PHE A 189 -12.90 -1.59 16.74
N PRO A 190 -13.15 -1.96 18.02
CA PRO A 190 -13.18 -0.99 19.13
C PRO A 190 -11.83 -0.28 19.31
N ASN A 191 -10.72 -0.93 18.93
CA ASN A 191 -9.36 -0.44 19.08
C ASN A 191 -8.71 -0.10 17.72
N PHE A 192 -9.48 0.40 16.75
CA PHE A 192 -8.91 0.98 15.54
C PHE A 192 -8.13 2.26 15.87
N LYS A 193 -6.82 2.27 15.57
CA LYS A 193 -5.89 3.33 16.01
C LYS A 193 -5.55 4.36 14.95
N GLY A 194 -5.48 3.95 13.69
CA GLY A 194 -4.98 4.83 12.65
C GLY A 194 -4.60 4.16 11.34
N VAL A 195 -4.06 4.97 10.45
CA VAL A 195 -3.65 4.60 9.10
C VAL A 195 -2.24 5.07 8.77
N ALA A 196 -1.51 4.32 7.94
CA ALA A 196 -0.26 4.77 7.33
C ALA A 196 -0.28 4.52 5.81
N ILE A 197 -0.01 5.55 5.01
CA ILE A 197 -0.15 5.51 3.56
C ILE A 197 1.20 5.86 2.91
N GLY A 198 1.82 4.88 2.25
CA GLY A 198 3.07 5.03 1.51
C GLY A 198 2.83 5.48 0.08
N ASN A 199 3.49 6.55 -0.36
CA ASN A 199 3.44 7.02 -1.75
C ASN A 199 2.02 7.05 -2.33
N GLY A 200 1.05 7.49 -1.52
CA GLY A 200 -0.37 7.34 -1.83
C GLY A 200 -0.85 8.26 -2.94
N ALA A 201 -1.74 7.78 -3.80
CA ALA A 201 -2.45 8.58 -4.79
C ALA A 201 -3.60 9.38 -4.14
N LEU A 202 -3.28 10.43 -3.37
CA LEU A 202 -4.27 11.16 -2.55
C LEU A 202 -5.06 12.22 -3.34
N ASN A 203 -4.49 12.74 -4.43
CA ASN A 203 -5.13 13.75 -5.29
C ASN A 203 -4.60 13.65 -6.73
N PHE A 204 -5.40 13.07 -7.61
CA PHE A 204 -4.98 12.70 -8.97
C PHE A 204 -4.68 13.93 -9.83
N PRO A 205 -5.56 14.95 -9.91
CA PRO A 205 -5.22 16.19 -10.60
C PRO A 205 -3.94 16.85 -10.08
N ASN A 206 -3.77 16.89 -8.75
CA ASN A 206 -2.59 17.53 -8.18
C ASN A 206 -1.29 16.78 -8.49
N ASN A 207 -1.33 15.46 -8.67
CA ASN A 207 -0.16 14.69 -9.12
C ASN A 207 0.44 15.26 -10.41
N TYR A 208 -0.40 15.60 -11.39
CA TYR A 208 0.04 16.15 -12.67
C TYR A 208 0.54 17.59 -12.55
N ASN A 209 -0.08 18.36 -11.65
CA ASN A 209 0.36 19.71 -11.33
C ASN A 209 1.78 19.72 -10.75
N THR A 210 2.13 18.71 -9.95
CA THR A 210 3.46 18.62 -9.35
C THR A 210 4.49 17.92 -10.22
N MET A 211 4.09 17.03 -11.14
CA MET A 211 5.02 16.31 -12.03
C MET A 211 5.89 17.24 -12.89
N VAL A 212 5.31 18.24 -13.57
CA VAL A 212 6.09 19.13 -14.44
C VAL A 212 7.19 19.90 -13.68
N PRO A 213 6.89 20.60 -12.55
CA PRO A 213 7.96 21.21 -11.76
C PRO A 213 8.90 20.16 -11.17
N PHE A 214 8.42 19.00 -10.73
CA PHE A 214 9.29 17.92 -10.24
C PHE A 214 10.32 17.52 -11.31
N TYR A 215 9.87 17.24 -12.54
CA TYR A 215 10.73 16.83 -13.65
C TYR A 215 11.72 17.93 -14.04
N TYR A 216 11.28 19.19 -14.03
CA TYR A 216 12.17 20.32 -14.28
C TYR A 216 13.29 20.44 -13.24
N TYR A 217 12.95 20.42 -11.95
CA TYR A 217 13.94 20.55 -10.88
C TYR A 217 14.82 19.29 -10.71
N HIS A 218 14.48 18.21 -11.39
CA HIS A 218 15.32 17.01 -11.55
C HIS A 218 16.05 16.96 -12.92
N ALA A 219 16.13 18.09 -13.62
CA ALA A 219 16.84 18.26 -14.90
C ALA A 219 16.35 17.37 -16.06
N LEU A 220 15.08 16.94 -16.02
CA LEU A 220 14.46 16.12 -17.07
C LEU A 220 13.77 16.96 -18.15
N VAL A 221 13.48 18.22 -17.85
CA VAL A 221 12.81 19.17 -18.76
C VAL A 221 13.73 20.35 -19.00
N ARG A 222 13.91 20.74 -20.26
CA ARG A 222 14.76 21.89 -20.64
C ARG A 222 14.12 23.22 -20.20
N ASP A 223 14.97 24.19 -19.88
CA ASP A 223 14.57 25.56 -19.51
C ASP A 223 13.64 26.22 -20.53
N ASP A 224 13.88 26.04 -21.83
CA ASP A 224 13.07 26.64 -22.89
C ASP A 224 11.63 26.13 -22.84
N LEU A 225 11.42 24.82 -22.75
CA LEU A 225 10.10 24.21 -22.63
C LEU A 225 9.41 24.57 -21.31
N TYR A 226 10.13 24.52 -20.19
CA TYR A 226 9.57 24.88 -18.88
C TYR A 226 9.11 26.34 -18.83
N ASN A 227 9.95 27.27 -19.31
CA ASN A 227 9.62 28.69 -19.35
C ASN A 227 8.55 29.02 -20.39
N ASP A 228 8.43 28.23 -21.46
CA ASP A 228 7.32 28.34 -22.43
C ASP A 228 5.98 27.95 -21.79
N ILE A 229 5.93 26.82 -21.06
CA ILE A 229 4.75 26.43 -20.26
C ILE A 229 4.43 27.51 -19.22
N ALA A 230 5.43 27.96 -18.45
CA ALA A 230 5.23 28.98 -17.43
C ALA A 230 4.59 30.25 -18.01
N ARG A 231 5.17 30.81 -19.09
CA ARG A 231 4.71 32.04 -19.74
C ARG A 231 3.34 31.89 -20.39
N ASN A 232 3.17 30.87 -21.23
CA ASN A 232 2.05 30.77 -22.15
C ASN A 232 0.87 29.95 -21.60
N CYS A 233 1.08 29.15 -20.56
CA CYS A 233 0.06 28.27 -20.00
C CYS A 233 -0.29 28.57 -18.54
N CYS A 234 0.64 29.19 -17.80
CA CYS A 234 0.58 29.29 -16.35
C CYS A 234 0.75 30.73 -15.82
N ASN A 235 0.54 31.76 -16.64
CA ASN A 235 0.64 33.17 -16.23
C ASN A 235 1.95 33.51 -15.49
N ASN A 236 3.08 32.94 -15.93
CA ASN A 236 4.40 33.02 -15.31
C ASN A 236 4.55 32.37 -13.92
N ASN A 237 3.55 31.61 -13.45
CA ASN A 237 3.60 30.94 -12.16
C ASN A 237 3.17 29.48 -12.28
N ILE A 238 4.14 28.61 -12.59
CA ILE A 238 3.89 27.18 -12.71
C ILE A 238 3.67 26.49 -11.36
N GLY A 239 4.23 27.02 -10.27
CA GLY A 239 4.14 26.42 -8.94
C GLY A 239 2.70 26.37 -8.37
N THR A 240 1.83 27.28 -8.82
CA THR A 240 0.39 27.28 -8.48
C THR A 240 -0.49 27.02 -9.71
N CYS A 241 0.09 26.53 -10.81
CA CYS A 241 -0.63 26.31 -12.04
C CYS A 241 -1.45 25.03 -11.96
N ASP A 242 -2.71 25.10 -12.36
CA ASP A 242 -3.49 23.92 -12.67
C ASP A 242 -3.06 23.37 -14.04
N ILE A 243 -1.94 22.66 -14.05
CA ILE A 243 -1.35 22.01 -15.23
C ILE A 243 -2.30 20.94 -15.78
N TYR A 244 -3.05 20.27 -14.90
CA TYR A 244 -4.03 19.27 -15.30
C TYR A 244 -5.09 19.85 -16.25
N SER A 245 -5.63 21.04 -15.99
CA SER A 245 -6.57 21.65 -16.94
C SER A 245 -5.93 22.04 -18.29
N LYS A 246 -4.59 22.18 -18.35
CA LYS A 246 -3.87 22.54 -19.58
C LYS A 246 -3.82 21.41 -20.61
N PHE A 247 -4.15 20.18 -20.23
CA PHE A 247 -4.36 19.12 -21.21
C PHE A 247 -5.56 19.37 -22.12
N PHE A 248 -6.55 20.15 -21.66
CA PHE A 248 -7.74 20.52 -22.43
C PHE A 248 -7.56 21.82 -23.22
N ASP A 249 -6.44 22.53 -23.05
CA ASP A 249 -6.09 23.72 -23.80
C ASP A 249 -5.19 23.34 -25.00
N PRO A 250 -5.66 23.45 -26.25
CA PRO A 250 -4.86 23.10 -27.43
C PRO A 250 -3.52 23.85 -27.54
N ASN A 251 -3.42 25.06 -26.98
CA ASN A 251 -2.17 25.83 -27.02
C ASN A 251 -1.12 25.30 -26.05
N CYS A 252 -1.53 24.55 -25.03
CA CYS A 252 -0.69 24.09 -23.93
C CYS A 252 -0.48 22.58 -23.89
N ARG A 253 -1.46 21.83 -24.39
CA ARG A 253 -1.50 20.36 -24.37
C ARG A 253 -0.18 19.73 -24.79
N ASP A 254 0.32 20.07 -25.98
CA ASP A 254 1.56 19.46 -26.51
C ASP A 254 2.78 19.84 -25.68
N LYS A 255 2.84 21.07 -25.16
CA LYS A 255 3.96 21.52 -24.30
C LYS A 255 3.99 20.71 -23.00
N VAL A 256 2.84 20.55 -22.36
CA VAL A 256 2.70 19.79 -21.11
C VAL A 256 3.01 18.31 -21.35
N ILE A 257 2.50 17.71 -22.43
CA ILE A 257 2.82 16.32 -22.78
C ILE A 257 4.32 16.13 -23.00
N ASN A 258 4.96 17.02 -23.75
CA ASN A 258 6.41 16.96 -23.99
C ASN A 258 7.21 17.07 -22.69
N ALA A 259 6.75 17.88 -21.73
CA ALA A 259 7.41 17.97 -20.42
C ALA A 259 7.25 16.67 -19.63
N LEU A 260 6.05 16.05 -19.66
CA LEU A 260 5.78 14.79 -18.99
C LEU A 260 6.45 13.58 -19.67
N ASP A 261 6.77 13.70 -20.96
CA ASP A 261 7.52 12.69 -21.71
C ASP A 261 8.98 12.56 -21.24
N GLY A 262 9.49 13.51 -20.43
CA GLY A 262 10.86 13.50 -19.90
C GLY A 262 11.22 12.27 -19.05
N THR A 263 10.23 11.54 -18.52
CA THR A 263 10.42 10.29 -17.75
C THR A 263 10.05 9.03 -18.54
N ASN A 264 9.80 9.13 -19.86
CA ASN A 264 9.27 7.99 -20.63
C ASN A 264 10.16 6.74 -20.62
N GLU A 265 11.47 6.91 -20.54
CA GLU A 265 12.46 5.82 -20.51
C GLU A 265 13.06 5.59 -19.12
N LEU A 266 12.56 6.29 -18.09
CA LEU A 266 13.07 6.21 -16.72
C LEU A 266 12.19 5.33 -15.84
N ASN A 267 12.76 4.85 -14.74
CA ASN A 267 11.98 4.19 -13.70
C ASN A 267 11.13 5.24 -12.96
N MET A 268 9.81 5.18 -13.16
CA MET A 268 8.90 6.13 -12.53
C MET A 268 8.73 5.88 -11.02
N TYR A 269 9.02 4.65 -10.57
CA TYR A 269 8.93 4.26 -9.17
C TYR A 269 10.17 4.70 -8.40
N ASN A 270 11.34 4.79 -9.02
CA ASN A 270 12.55 5.33 -8.41
C ASN A 270 13.38 6.02 -9.49
N LEU A 271 13.36 7.36 -9.52
CA LEU A 271 13.96 8.15 -10.60
C LEU A 271 15.45 7.86 -10.82
N TYR A 272 16.17 7.45 -9.78
CA TYR A 272 17.61 7.21 -9.83
C TYR A 272 17.98 5.72 -9.95
N ASP A 273 16.99 4.84 -10.02
CA ASP A 273 17.22 3.42 -10.25
C ASP A 273 17.15 3.07 -11.75
N VAL A 274 17.79 1.96 -12.11
CA VAL A 274 17.91 1.53 -13.50
C VAL A 274 16.72 0.67 -13.89
N CYS A 275 15.95 1.15 -14.86
CA CYS A 275 14.92 0.36 -15.50
C CYS A 275 15.51 -0.56 -16.58
N TYR A 276 15.80 -1.81 -16.24
CA TYR A 276 16.14 -2.81 -17.25
C TYR A 276 14.86 -3.32 -17.91
N TYR A 277 14.62 -2.92 -19.16
CA TYR A 277 13.52 -3.46 -19.97
C TYR A 277 13.98 -3.80 -21.38
N ASN A 278 13.26 -4.73 -22.02
CA ASN A 278 13.42 -4.97 -23.43
C ASN A 278 12.55 -3.96 -24.20
N PRO A 279 13.13 -3.08 -25.05
CA PRO A 279 12.34 -2.12 -25.82
C PRO A 279 11.29 -2.79 -26.72
N THR A 280 11.47 -4.07 -27.06
CA THR A 280 10.48 -4.82 -27.85
C THR A 280 9.27 -5.30 -27.05
N THR A 281 9.35 -5.34 -25.71
CA THR A 281 8.25 -5.84 -24.86
C THR A 281 7.22 -4.78 -24.49
N ASN A 282 7.40 -3.51 -24.88
CA ASN A 282 6.42 -2.41 -24.72
C ASN A 282 5.64 -2.48 -23.38
N LEU A 283 6.38 -2.47 -22.26
CA LEU A 283 5.83 -2.64 -20.90
C LEU A 283 4.78 -1.58 -20.56
N LYS A 284 3.86 -1.95 -19.68
CA LYS A 284 2.66 -1.18 -19.30
C LYS A 284 3.02 0.02 -18.41
N LYS A 285 2.58 1.24 -18.76
CA LYS A 285 2.72 2.40 -17.85
C LYS A 285 1.78 2.29 -16.64
N ALA A 286 2.11 2.97 -15.54
CA ALA A 286 1.32 2.98 -14.32
C ALA A 286 -0.14 3.41 -14.56
N PHE A 287 -1.06 2.90 -13.74
CA PHE A 287 -2.49 3.13 -13.94
C PHE A 287 -2.88 4.61 -13.88
N ILE A 288 -2.33 5.38 -12.95
CA ILE A 288 -2.61 6.81 -12.82
C ILE A 288 -2.24 7.57 -14.10
N GLU A 289 -1.17 7.15 -14.80
CA GLU A 289 -0.82 7.68 -16.13
C GLU A 289 -1.91 7.36 -17.14
N ARG A 290 -2.30 6.08 -17.23
CA ARG A 290 -3.30 5.62 -18.20
C ARG A 290 -4.65 6.28 -17.99
N GLN A 291 -5.14 6.36 -16.75
CA GLN A 291 -6.43 6.96 -16.44
C GLN A 291 -6.49 8.42 -16.81
N MET A 292 -5.42 9.17 -16.56
CA MET A 292 -5.43 10.59 -16.83
C MET A 292 -5.30 10.88 -18.31
N ARG A 293 -4.54 10.06 -19.07
CA ARG A 293 -4.60 10.10 -20.54
C ARG A 293 -6.02 9.86 -21.04
N ILE A 294 -6.74 8.88 -20.48
CA ILE A 294 -8.15 8.63 -20.81
C ILE A 294 -9.02 9.85 -20.46
N ALA A 295 -8.88 10.39 -19.25
CA ALA A 295 -9.64 11.53 -18.76
C ALA A 295 -9.45 12.78 -19.64
N VAL A 296 -8.26 12.97 -20.22
CA VAL A 296 -7.93 14.09 -21.11
C VAL A 296 -8.05 13.76 -22.61
N GLY A 297 -8.63 12.61 -22.97
CA GLY A 297 -8.84 12.20 -24.36
C GLY A 297 -7.54 12.04 -25.17
N LEU A 298 -6.44 11.68 -24.53
CA LEU A 298 -5.19 11.31 -25.20
C LEU A 298 -5.21 9.84 -25.59
N PRO A 299 -4.63 9.46 -26.75
CA PRO A 299 -4.51 8.07 -27.12
C PRO A 299 -3.67 7.33 -26.07
N ALA A 300 -4.05 6.10 -25.77
CA ALA A 300 -3.20 5.18 -25.02
C ALA A 300 -1.85 5.10 -25.74
N ARG A 301 -0.76 5.17 -24.98
CA ARG A 301 0.55 4.83 -25.55
C ARG A 301 0.53 3.36 -25.95
N LYS A 302 1.20 3.03 -27.06
CA LYS A 302 1.25 1.65 -27.54
C LYS A 302 1.99 0.82 -26.48
N HIS A 303 1.28 -0.14 -25.90
CA HIS A 303 1.85 -1.16 -25.03
C HIS A 303 1.57 -2.52 -25.66
N ASN A 304 2.54 -3.43 -25.64
CA ASN A 304 2.27 -4.81 -26.04
C ASN A 304 1.50 -5.42 -24.89
N ALA A 305 0.29 -5.87 -25.17
CA ALA A 305 -0.67 -6.37 -24.20
C ALA A 305 -0.25 -7.67 -23.48
N ALA A 306 1.01 -8.10 -23.62
CA ALA A 306 1.48 -9.38 -23.10
C ALA A 306 1.92 -9.30 -21.62
N THR A 307 2.21 -8.12 -21.07
CA THR A 307 2.72 -7.99 -19.70
C THR A 307 1.71 -7.30 -18.79
N THR A 308 1.39 -7.95 -17.68
CA THR A 308 0.55 -7.41 -16.60
C THR A 308 1.33 -6.50 -15.65
N VAL A 309 2.64 -6.73 -15.56
CA VAL A 309 3.62 -6.00 -14.75
C VAL A 309 3.84 -4.58 -15.27
N PRO A 310 3.78 -3.54 -14.41
CA PRO A 310 4.16 -2.19 -14.78
C PRO A 310 5.63 -2.08 -15.21
N LEU A 311 5.92 -1.16 -16.13
CA LEU A 311 7.29 -0.85 -16.56
C LEU A 311 8.17 -0.52 -15.34
N CYS A 312 9.29 -1.23 -15.21
CA CYS A 312 10.29 -1.11 -14.13
C CYS A 312 9.91 -1.74 -12.77
N ALA A 313 8.73 -2.34 -12.62
CA ALA A 313 8.46 -3.26 -11.51
C ALA A 313 9.11 -4.62 -11.83
N GLN A 314 10.03 -5.13 -11.00
CA GLN A 314 10.83 -6.33 -11.30
C GLN A 314 10.35 -7.57 -10.53
N THR A 315 9.27 -8.21 -10.97
CA THR A 315 8.62 -9.28 -10.18
C THR A 315 8.97 -10.71 -10.58
N ASN A 316 10.04 -10.95 -11.35
CA ASN A 316 10.27 -12.27 -11.95
C ASN A 316 10.45 -13.39 -10.91
N ASN A 317 11.12 -13.13 -9.79
CA ASN A 317 11.28 -14.10 -8.72
C ASN A 317 9.93 -14.46 -8.08
N THR A 318 9.13 -13.44 -7.74
CA THR A 318 7.82 -13.57 -7.11
C THR A 318 6.82 -14.29 -8.02
N HIS A 319 6.71 -13.85 -9.27
CA HIS A 319 5.84 -14.48 -10.26
C HIS A 319 6.18 -15.96 -10.47
N VAL A 320 7.47 -16.30 -10.60
CA VAL A 320 7.90 -17.70 -10.75
C VAL A 320 7.57 -18.50 -9.50
N TYR A 321 7.90 -17.97 -8.32
CA TYR A 321 7.69 -18.66 -7.04
C TYR A 321 6.22 -18.95 -6.77
N LEU A 322 5.37 -17.92 -6.83
CA LEU A 322 3.94 -18.04 -6.54
C LEU A 322 3.27 -18.99 -7.52
N ASN A 323 3.68 -19.05 -8.79
CA ASN A 323 3.10 -19.96 -9.76
C ASN A 323 3.56 -21.43 -9.67
N ARG A 324 4.49 -21.78 -8.78
CA ARG A 324 4.86 -23.19 -8.57
C ARG A 324 3.72 -23.98 -7.94
N ALA A 325 3.49 -25.20 -8.45
CA ALA A 325 2.38 -26.05 -7.98
C ALA A 325 2.50 -26.46 -6.51
N ASP A 326 3.73 -26.68 -6.01
CA ASP A 326 3.99 -27.00 -4.60
C ASP A 326 3.74 -25.80 -3.69
N VAL A 327 4.13 -24.59 -4.10
CA VAL A 327 3.86 -23.33 -3.40
C VAL A 327 2.36 -23.07 -3.33
N ARG A 328 1.65 -23.14 -4.46
CA ARG A 328 0.18 -22.98 -4.50
C ARG A 328 -0.53 -23.96 -3.58
N LYS A 329 -0.08 -25.22 -3.53
CA LYS A 329 -0.63 -26.22 -2.63
C LYS A 329 -0.38 -25.86 -1.16
N SER A 330 0.84 -25.43 -0.83
CA SER A 330 1.22 -24.99 0.52
C SER A 330 0.39 -23.80 1.01
N LEU A 331 0.09 -22.86 0.11
CA LEU A 331 -0.73 -21.68 0.36
C LEU A 331 -2.24 -21.93 0.23
N HIS A 332 -2.67 -23.19 0.10
CA HIS A 332 -4.09 -23.58 0.02
C HIS A 332 -4.83 -22.94 -1.17
N ILE A 333 -4.12 -22.68 -2.27
CA ILE A 333 -4.70 -22.08 -3.48
C ILE A 333 -5.44 -23.18 -4.27
N PRO A 334 -6.73 -22.99 -4.60
CA PRO A 334 -7.45 -23.93 -5.45
C PRO A 334 -6.74 -24.11 -6.79
N SER A 335 -6.57 -25.36 -7.19
CA SER A 335 -5.92 -25.75 -8.45
C SER A 335 -6.68 -25.27 -9.69
N SER A 336 -7.95 -24.89 -9.55
CA SER A 336 -8.79 -24.33 -10.60
C SER A 336 -8.53 -22.84 -10.89
N LEU A 337 -7.85 -22.11 -10.00
CA LEU A 337 -7.56 -20.69 -10.21
C LEU A 337 -6.46 -20.49 -11.25
N PRO A 338 -6.48 -19.40 -12.03
CA PRO A 338 -5.44 -19.08 -13.00
C PRO A 338 -4.07 -18.86 -12.33
N ALA A 339 -3.04 -18.69 -13.16
CA ALA A 339 -1.73 -18.25 -12.70
C ALA A 339 -1.83 -16.94 -11.92
N TRP A 340 -1.00 -16.81 -10.88
CA TRP A 340 -0.84 -15.55 -10.17
C TRP A 340 -0.18 -14.54 -11.09
N GLU A 341 -0.74 -13.34 -11.11
CA GLU A 341 -0.18 -12.17 -11.78
C GLU A 341 -0.12 -11.04 -10.76
N GLU A 342 0.97 -10.27 -10.78
CA GLU A 342 1.18 -9.14 -9.88
C GLU A 342 0.04 -8.13 -9.99
N CYS A 343 -0.31 -7.70 -11.20
CA CYS A 343 -1.39 -6.75 -11.44
C CYS A 343 -2.42 -7.28 -12.46
N SER A 344 -3.66 -7.48 -12.02
CA SER A 344 -4.74 -7.98 -12.86
C SER A 344 -5.15 -6.96 -13.94
N ASP A 345 -4.91 -7.35 -15.19
CA ASP A 345 -5.27 -6.57 -16.36
C ASP A 345 -6.79 -6.39 -16.51
N GLN A 346 -7.55 -7.42 -16.13
CA GLN A 346 -9.01 -7.40 -16.18
C GLN A 346 -9.60 -6.48 -15.10
N VAL A 347 -9.07 -6.53 -13.87
CA VAL A 347 -9.47 -5.58 -12.82
C VAL A 347 -9.14 -4.16 -13.28
N GLY A 348 -7.90 -3.89 -13.69
CA GLY A 348 -7.50 -2.55 -14.13
C GLY A 348 -8.28 -1.99 -15.32
N LYS A 349 -8.84 -2.83 -16.21
CA LYS A 349 -9.71 -2.40 -17.32
C LYS A 349 -11.16 -2.13 -16.89
N ASN A 350 -11.66 -2.87 -15.91
CA ASN A 350 -13.05 -2.77 -15.43
C ASN A 350 -13.20 -1.96 -14.14
N TYR A 351 -12.10 -1.36 -13.67
CA TYR A 351 -12.07 -0.56 -12.45
C TYR A 351 -12.72 0.80 -12.67
N VAL A 352 -13.67 1.17 -11.81
CA VAL A 352 -14.39 2.45 -11.86
C VAL A 352 -13.88 3.37 -10.76
N VAL A 353 -13.07 4.37 -11.12
CA VAL A 353 -12.59 5.38 -10.18
C VAL A 353 -13.75 6.31 -9.81
N THR A 354 -14.12 6.34 -8.53
CA THR A 354 -15.13 7.26 -7.98
C THR A 354 -14.51 8.33 -7.09
N HIS A 355 -13.28 8.13 -6.60
CA HIS A 355 -12.55 9.06 -5.73
C HIS A 355 -11.24 9.55 -6.37
N PHE A 356 -11.31 10.69 -7.07
CA PHE A 356 -10.11 11.35 -7.64
C PHE A 356 -9.29 12.16 -6.62
N ASN A 357 -9.87 12.40 -5.45
CA ASN A 357 -9.21 12.99 -4.28
C ASN A 357 -9.90 12.44 -3.03
N VAL A 358 -9.16 12.37 -1.92
CA VAL A 358 -9.66 11.78 -0.66
C VAL A 358 -9.78 12.81 0.48
N ILE A 359 -10.03 14.08 0.14
CA ILE A 359 -10.20 15.15 1.14
C ILE A 359 -11.34 14.81 2.13
N PRO A 360 -12.55 14.41 1.70
CA PRO A 360 -13.66 14.12 2.62
C PRO A 360 -13.34 12.99 3.62
N GLU A 361 -12.66 11.94 3.16
CA GLU A 361 -12.25 10.81 3.97
C GLU A 361 -11.21 11.24 5.00
N PHE A 362 -10.21 12.03 4.60
CA PHE A 362 -9.22 12.58 5.53
C PHE A 362 -9.87 13.48 6.58
N GLN A 363 -10.79 14.37 6.19
CA GLN A 363 -11.54 15.21 7.14
C GLN A 363 -12.29 14.36 8.16
N THR A 364 -12.90 13.25 7.72
CA THR A 364 -13.61 12.31 8.60
C THR A 364 -12.66 11.60 9.55
N MET A 365 -11.51 11.12 9.08
CA MET A 365 -10.49 10.47 9.91
C MET A 365 -9.90 11.43 10.96
N ILE A 366 -9.60 12.67 10.56
CA ILE A 366 -9.07 13.72 11.44
C ILE A 366 -10.09 14.07 12.52
N ALA A 367 -11.36 14.26 12.15
CA ALA A 367 -12.43 14.53 13.10
C ALA A 367 -12.64 13.39 14.10
N ALA A 368 -12.38 12.14 13.69
CA ALA A 368 -12.43 10.98 14.56
C ALA A 368 -11.21 10.84 15.50
N GLY A 369 -10.14 11.62 15.28
CA GLY A 369 -8.95 11.67 16.13
C GLY A 369 -8.02 10.46 16.03
N ILE A 370 -8.17 9.60 15.01
CA ILE A 370 -7.24 8.51 14.76
C ILE A 370 -5.89 9.05 14.26
N LYS A 371 -4.82 8.27 14.40
CA LYS A 371 -3.50 8.66 13.87
C LYS A 371 -3.43 8.47 12.36
N ILE A 372 -2.84 9.42 11.65
CA ILE A 372 -2.68 9.38 10.20
C ILE A 372 -1.22 9.67 9.89
N LEU A 373 -0.54 8.74 9.23
CA LEU A 373 0.78 8.95 8.64
C LEU A 373 0.66 8.89 7.12
N VAL A 374 1.15 9.93 6.45
CA VAL A 374 1.45 9.86 5.01
C VAL A 374 2.96 9.91 4.87
N TYR A 375 3.53 8.90 4.23
CA TYR A 375 4.97 8.87 3.97
C TYR A 375 5.24 8.71 2.49
N ASN A 376 6.29 9.35 1.98
CA ASN A 376 6.66 9.29 0.58
C ASN A 376 8.17 9.07 0.44
N GLY A 377 8.59 8.14 -0.40
CA GLY A 377 9.93 8.22 -0.98
C GLY A 377 10.07 9.49 -1.82
N ASP A 378 11.16 10.24 -1.61
CA ASP A 378 11.35 11.56 -2.21
C ASP A 378 11.86 11.53 -3.66
N VAL A 379 12.14 10.34 -4.21
CA VAL A 379 12.54 10.15 -5.62
C VAL A 379 11.50 9.39 -6.45
N ASP A 380 10.33 9.11 -5.87
CA ASP A 380 9.17 8.59 -6.59
C ASP A 380 8.55 9.67 -7.47
N THR A 381 8.27 9.31 -8.72
CA THR A 381 7.53 10.19 -9.65
C THR A 381 6.09 9.74 -9.87
N ALA A 382 5.75 8.49 -9.57
CA ALA A 382 4.40 7.96 -9.76
C ALA A 382 3.39 8.64 -8.82
N CYS A 383 3.75 8.81 -7.55
CA CYS A 383 2.99 9.53 -6.52
C CYS A 383 3.94 10.39 -5.68
N ASN A 384 4.48 11.44 -6.31
CA ASN A 384 5.58 12.23 -5.76
C ASN A 384 5.26 12.90 -4.41
N SER A 385 6.30 13.10 -3.60
CA SER A 385 6.21 13.70 -2.26
C SER A 385 5.58 15.10 -2.25
N ILE A 386 5.80 15.91 -3.30
CA ILE A 386 5.24 17.26 -3.43
C ILE A 386 3.71 17.21 -3.49
N MET A 387 3.13 16.25 -4.23
CA MET A 387 1.68 16.06 -4.31
C MET A 387 1.08 15.85 -2.92
N ASN A 388 1.64 14.92 -2.15
CA ASN A 388 1.10 14.56 -0.84
C ASN A 388 1.33 15.64 0.22
N GLN A 389 2.46 16.33 0.17
CA GLN A 389 2.69 17.51 1.00
C GLN A 389 1.66 18.62 0.72
N GLN A 390 1.41 18.92 -0.56
CA GLN A 390 0.41 19.91 -0.96
C GLN A 390 -1.02 19.47 -0.61
N PHE A 391 -1.33 18.18 -0.76
CA PHE A 391 -2.62 17.61 -0.33
C PHE A 391 -2.86 17.86 1.17
N LEU A 392 -1.90 17.53 2.03
CA LEU A 392 -2.03 17.76 3.48
C LEU A 392 -2.09 19.25 3.82
N THR A 393 -1.33 20.08 3.12
CA THR A 393 -1.40 21.55 3.27
C THR A 393 -2.80 22.07 2.94
N SER A 394 -3.46 21.52 1.92
CA SER A 394 -4.81 21.93 1.50
C SER A 394 -5.90 21.64 2.54
N LEU A 395 -5.63 20.78 3.53
CA LEU A 395 -6.53 20.50 4.64
C LEU A 395 -6.57 21.62 5.69
N ASN A 396 -5.73 22.66 5.56
CA ASN A 396 -5.65 23.82 6.47
C ASN A 396 -5.47 23.43 7.95
N LEU A 397 -4.70 22.39 8.21
CA LEU A 397 -4.35 21.95 9.56
C LEU A 397 -3.28 22.86 10.16
N THR A 398 -3.34 23.08 11.48
CA THR A 398 -2.28 23.80 12.21
C THR A 398 -1.00 22.97 12.19
N VAL A 399 0.10 23.54 11.72
CA VAL A 399 1.42 22.89 11.78
C VAL A 399 1.90 22.91 13.23
N LEU A 400 2.44 21.81 13.72
CA LEU A 400 3.05 21.75 15.04
C LEU A 400 4.53 22.12 14.92
N GLY A 401 5.03 22.98 15.81
CA GLY A 401 6.43 23.43 15.77
C GLY A 401 6.69 24.67 14.90
N GLU A 402 5.68 25.50 14.64
CA GLU A 402 5.70 26.69 13.73
C GLU A 402 6.85 27.71 13.92
N GLN A 403 7.65 27.59 14.98
CA GLN A 403 8.87 28.40 15.12
C GLN A 403 9.91 28.06 14.03
N GLU A 404 9.90 26.83 13.51
CA GLU A 404 10.75 26.40 12.40
C GLU A 404 9.95 26.39 11.08
N LYS A 405 10.41 27.18 10.10
CA LYS A 405 9.78 27.28 8.76
C LYS A 405 10.26 26.22 7.77
N VAL A 406 11.09 25.29 8.23
CA VAL A 406 11.64 24.18 7.45
C VAL A 406 11.17 22.88 8.09
N ASN A 407 10.98 21.83 7.27
CA ASN A 407 10.62 20.51 7.79
C ASN A 407 11.77 19.98 8.64
N GLU A 408 11.45 19.41 9.80
CA GLU A 408 12.44 18.85 10.71
C GLU A 408 13.03 17.55 10.13
N ALA A 409 14.32 17.30 10.31
CA ALA A 409 14.92 16.04 9.91
C ALA A 409 14.59 14.94 10.92
N TRP A 410 14.15 13.77 10.44
CA TRP A 410 14.10 12.55 11.23
C TRP A 410 15.27 11.63 10.87
N HIS A 411 15.75 10.87 11.84
CA HIS A 411 17.01 10.16 11.73
C HIS A 411 16.86 8.65 11.94
N TYR A 412 17.53 7.86 11.13
CA TYR A 412 17.75 6.45 11.43
C TYR A 412 19.06 6.30 12.19
N SER A 413 19.03 5.60 13.32
CA SER A 413 20.21 5.32 14.14
C SER A 413 20.40 3.82 14.22
N GLY A 414 21.34 3.30 13.42
CA GLY A 414 21.69 1.88 13.38
C GLY A 414 23.09 1.60 13.89
N GLN A 415 23.56 0.38 13.66
CA GLN A 415 24.91 -0.06 14.08
C GLN A 415 26.04 0.76 13.43
N THR A 416 25.82 1.30 12.23
CA THR A 416 26.82 2.09 11.49
C THR A 416 26.79 3.59 11.82
N GLY A 417 25.92 4.03 12.72
CA GLY A 417 25.74 5.42 13.12
C GLY A 417 24.37 5.97 12.80
N THR A 418 24.25 7.30 12.91
CA THR A 418 23.01 8.04 12.70
C THR A 418 23.07 8.81 11.39
N ALA A 419 22.03 8.70 10.58
CA ALA A 419 21.88 9.44 9.32
C ALA A 419 20.48 10.05 9.21
N VAL A 420 20.36 11.14 8.47
CA VAL A 420 19.06 11.72 8.12
C VAL A 420 18.32 10.73 7.22
N ALA A 421 17.24 10.14 7.73
CA ALA A 421 16.40 9.20 7.01
C ALA A 421 15.33 9.93 6.17
N GLY A 422 15.06 11.19 6.49
CA GLY A 422 14.21 12.08 5.70
C GLY A 422 13.76 13.29 6.52
N PHE A 423 12.64 13.88 6.13
CA PHE A 423 12.07 15.06 6.78
C PHE A 423 10.62 14.83 7.19
N GLN A 424 10.20 15.46 8.28
CA GLN A 424 8.85 15.34 8.85
C GLN A 424 8.15 16.70 8.95
N THR A 425 6.84 16.68 8.82
CA THR A 425 5.93 17.77 9.19
C THR A 425 4.80 17.17 10.01
N LYS A 426 4.62 17.65 11.25
CA LYS A 426 3.54 17.20 12.12
C LYS A 426 2.43 18.24 12.13
N PHE A 427 1.18 17.81 12.09
CA PHE A 427 0.01 18.67 12.09
C PHE A 427 -0.88 18.33 13.29
N ALA A 428 -1.62 19.34 13.77
CA ALA A 428 -2.69 19.13 14.72
C ALA A 428 -3.72 18.13 14.15
N GLY A 429 -4.37 17.36 15.05
CA GLY A 429 -5.30 16.31 14.65
C GLY A 429 -4.64 14.95 14.36
N ASN A 430 -3.43 14.72 14.89
CA ASN A 430 -2.68 13.46 14.78
C ASN A 430 -2.33 13.08 13.32
N VAL A 431 -1.97 14.07 12.50
CA VAL A 431 -1.56 13.87 11.12
C VAL A 431 -0.09 14.18 10.97
N ASP A 432 0.68 13.22 10.47
CA ASP A 432 2.11 13.38 10.20
C ASP A 432 2.38 13.15 8.71
N PHE A 433 3.28 13.96 8.15
CA PHE A 433 3.86 13.78 6.82
C PHE A 433 5.34 13.49 6.95
N LEU A 434 5.82 12.41 6.32
CA LEU A 434 7.23 12.08 6.27
C LEU A 434 7.71 11.91 4.82
N THR A 435 8.92 12.36 4.55
CA THR A 435 9.69 11.90 3.39
C THR A 435 10.67 10.82 3.85
N VAL A 436 10.97 9.88 2.97
CA VAL A 436 12.04 8.89 3.16
C VAL A 436 13.09 9.12 2.08
N ARG A 437 14.24 9.63 2.52
CA ARG A 437 15.27 10.20 1.66
C ARG A 437 15.95 9.14 0.81
N GLY A 438 15.98 9.38 -0.50
CA GLY A 438 16.55 8.51 -1.51
C GLY A 438 15.76 7.22 -1.71
N SER A 439 14.47 7.23 -1.36
CA SER A 439 13.54 6.12 -1.58
C SER A 439 12.59 6.44 -2.71
N GLY A 440 12.23 5.44 -3.50
CA GLY A 440 11.20 5.48 -4.52
C GLY A 440 9.80 5.16 -3.98
N HIS A 441 8.99 4.51 -4.80
CA HIS A 441 7.59 4.20 -4.55
C HIS A 441 7.45 3.14 -3.45
N PHE A 442 8.26 2.08 -3.54
CA PHE A 442 8.28 0.94 -2.63
C PHE A 442 9.24 1.20 -1.47
N VAL A 443 8.82 2.09 -0.55
CA VAL A 443 9.68 2.55 0.55
C VAL A 443 10.31 1.42 1.38
N PRO A 444 9.59 0.34 1.76
CA PRO A 444 10.20 -0.76 2.49
C PRO A 444 11.19 -1.59 1.65
N GLU A 445 11.09 -1.58 0.32
CA GLU A 445 12.08 -2.21 -0.57
C GLU A 445 13.38 -1.38 -0.63
N ASP A 446 13.27 -0.08 -0.90
CA ASP A 446 14.42 0.82 -1.08
C ASP A 446 15.15 1.14 0.23
N LYS A 447 14.39 1.26 1.34
CA LYS A 447 14.85 1.71 2.66
C LYS A 447 14.26 0.85 3.78
N PRO A 448 14.55 -0.47 3.81
CA PRO A 448 13.88 -1.41 4.70
C PRO A 448 14.06 -1.09 6.19
N LYS A 449 15.28 -0.73 6.62
CA LYS A 449 15.59 -0.41 8.02
C LYS A 449 14.95 0.91 8.46
N GLU A 450 14.94 1.93 7.60
CA GLU A 450 14.28 3.21 7.86
C GLU A 450 12.75 3.03 7.92
N SER A 451 12.17 2.25 7.01
CA SER A 451 10.75 1.90 6.99
C SER A 451 10.32 1.17 8.26
N GLN A 452 11.09 0.17 8.70
CA GLN A 452 10.83 -0.57 9.94
C GLN A 452 10.81 0.36 11.16
N GLN A 453 11.83 1.22 11.31
CA GLN A 453 11.90 2.18 12.41
C GLN A 453 10.74 3.19 12.37
N MET A 454 10.44 3.74 11.18
CA MET A 454 9.38 4.72 10.99
C MET A 454 8.02 4.17 11.44
N ILE A 455 7.65 2.98 10.97
CA ILE A 455 6.35 2.40 11.27
C ILE A 455 6.28 1.88 12.71
N PHE A 456 7.35 1.28 13.21
CA PHE A 456 7.42 0.91 14.62
C PHE A 456 7.22 2.12 15.54
N ASN A 457 7.89 3.24 15.26
CA ASN A 457 7.75 4.45 16.08
C ASN A 457 6.36 5.09 15.93
N PHE A 458 5.79 5.08 14.73
CA PHE A 458 4.43 5.55 14.46
C PHE A 458 3.39 4.82 15.34
N ILE A 459 3.37 3.48 15.27
CA ILE A 459 2.37 2.67 15.99
C ILE A 459 2.56 2.71 17.51
N ASN A 460 3.79 2.91 17.99
CA ASN A 460 4.12 2.99 19.42
C ASN A 460 4.11 4.42 19.98
N ASN A 461 3.71 5.42 19.18
CA ASN A 461 3.68 6.83 19.57
C ASN A 461 5.03 7.35 20.10
N LYS A 462 6.11 6.98 19.41
CA LYS A 462 7.48 7.43 19.68
C LYS A 462 7.90 8.47 18.65
N ASP A 463 8.94 9.25 18.96
CA ASP A 463 9.57 10.09 17.96
C ASP A 463 10.17 9.21 16.85
N TYR A 464 10.03 9.62 15.59
CA TYR A 464 10.50 8.85 14.44
C TYR A 464 12.01 8.59 14.47
N SER A 465 12.78 9.41 15.16
CA SER A 465 14.23 9.24 15.34
C SER A 465 14.62 8.29 16.47
N THR A 466 13.65 7.73 17.20
CA THR A 466 13.92 6.80 18.31
C THR A 466 14.47 5.48 17.76
N PRO A 467 15.67 5.03 18.17
CA PRO A 467 16.18 3.73 17.76
C PRO A 467 15.29 2.59 18.28
N ILE A 468 15.18 1.51 17.50
CA ILE A 468 14.37 0.33 17.85
C ILE A 468 15.25 -0.84 18.28
N GLN A 469 14.74 -1.64 19.22
CA GLN A 469 15.31 -2.91 19.64
C GLN A 469 14.18 -3.93 19.56
N LEU A 470 14.27 -4.85 18.59
CA LEU A 470 13.27 -5.86 18.28
C LEU A 470 13.80 -7.26 18.54
#